data_AF-A0A1G0R8L3-F1
#
_entry.id   AF-A0A1G0R8L3-F1
#
_cell.length_a   1.000
_cell.length_b   1.000
_cell.length_c   1.000
_cell.angle_alpha   90.00
_cell.angle_beta   90.00
_cell.angle_gamma   90.00
#
_symmetry.space_group_name_H-M   'P 1'
#
loop_
_entity.id
_entity.type
_entity.pdbx_description
1 polymer ?
#
loop_
_entity_poly.entity_id
_entity_poly.type
_entity_poly.pdbx_seq_one_letter_code
_entity_poly.pdbx_strand_id
1 'polypeptide(L)' 'MELIKFDSPELHQFCNHCGESVEFGTGRFVNRIPDLNNTETRIANNLTFPLGDFLCEECDSNPQT' A
#
# COMPACT_ATOMS: atom_id res chain seq x y z
N MET A 1 -17.42 20.70 19.35
CA MET A 1 -16.43 19.63 19.12
C MET A 1 -16.03 19.76 17.67
N GLU A 2 -14.92 20.44 17.40
CA GLU A 2 -14.38 20.53 16.05
C GLU A 2 -13.96 19.13 15.63
N LEU A 3 -14.60 18.62 14.58
CA LEU A 3 -14.11 17.46 13.87
C LEU A 3 -12.79 17.87 13.25
N ILE A 4 -11.70 17.40 13.85
CA ILE A 4 -10.37 17.43 13.27
C ILE A 4 -10.53 16.87 11.86
N LYS A 5 -10.44 17.73 10.85
CA LYS A 5 -10.16 17.30 9.50
C LYS A 5 -8.74 16.75 9.57
N PHE A 6 -8.63 15.44 9.78
CA PHE A 6 -7.45 14.75 9.35
C PHE A 6 -7.45 14.93 7.84
N ASP A 7 -6.67 15.89 7.38
CA ASP A 7 -6.07 15.86 6.06
C ASP A 7 -5.27 14.54 5.99
N SER A 8 -5.98 13.43 5.81
CA SER A 8 -5.35 12.20 5.41
C SER A 8 -4.84 12.52 4.01
N PRO A 9 -3.51 12.52 3.76
CA PRO A 9 -3.07 12.37 2.39
C PRO A 9 -3.81 11.15 1.84
N GLU A 10 -4.42 11.28 0.67
CA GLU A 10 -5.13 10.16 0.07
C GLU A 10 -4.16 8.99 -0.01
N LEU A 11 -4.44 7.92 0.75
CA LEU A 11 -3.60 6.72 0.73
C LEU A 11 -3.57 6.20 -0.70
N HIS A 12 -2.38 5.95 -1.24
CA HIS A 12 -2.22 5.38 -2.57
C HIS A 12 -2.66 3.92 -2.52
N GLN A 13 -3.83 3.65 -3.10
CA GLN A 13 -4.51 2.36 -3.05
C GLN A 13 -3.89 1.31 -3.98
N PHE A 14 -2.56 1.21 -3.98
CA PHE A 14 -1.78 0.30 -4.82
C PHE A 14 -0.86 -0.58 -3.98
N CYS A 15 -0.53 -1.76 -4.51
CA CYS A 15 0.50 -2.62 -3.97
C CYS A 15 1.89 -1.97 -4.12
N ASN A 16 2.67 -1.90 -3.04
CA ASN A 16 4.02 -1.37 -3.00
C ASN A 16 5.06 -2.27 -3.69
N HIS A 17 4.74 -3.55 -3.93
CA HIS A 17 5.60 -4.50 -4.65
C HIS A 17 5.29 -4.60 -6.14
N CYS A 18 4.03 -4.68 -6.55
CA CYS A 18 3.65 -4.95 -7.95
C CYS A 18 2.84 -3.84 -8.62
N GLY A 19 2.41 -2.80 -7.88
CA GLY A 19 1.65 -1.69 -8.43
C GLY A 19 0.18 -1.98 -8.72
N GLU A 20 -0.29 -3.21 -8.53
CA GLU A 20 -1.69 -3.58 -8.71
C GLU A 20 -2.62 -2.79 -7.77
N SER A 21 -3.79 -2.42 -8.28
CA SER A 21 -4.79 -1.70 -7.48
C SER A 21 -5.37 -2.60 -6.38
N VAL A 22 -5.43 -2.06 -5.17
CA VAL A 22 -6.10 -2.64 -4.00
C VAL A 22 -7.27 -1.77 -3.54
N GLU A 23 -7.80 -0.95 -4.45
CA GLU A 23 -8.98 -0.11 -4.24
C GLU A 23 -10.23 -0.93 -3.95
N PHE A 24 -11.22 -0.29 -3.33
CA PHE A 24 -12.51 -0.92 -3.07
C PHE A 24 -13.16 -1.36 -4.40
N GLY A 25 -13.61 -2.61 -4.45
CA GLY A 25 -14.22 -3.20 -5.66
C GLY A 25 -13.27 -4.06 -6.51
N THR A 26 -11.96 -4.05 -6.24
CA THR A 26 -10.97 -4.88 -6.97
C THR A 26 -10.92 -6.35 -6.53
N GLY A 27 -11.66 -6.73 -5.48
CA GLY A 27 -11.52 -8.02 -4.80
C GLY A 27 -10.27 -8.12 -3.91
N ARG A 28 -9.21 -7.36 -4.21
CA ARG A 28 -7.96 -7.30 -3.43
C ARG A 28 -8.08 -6.42 -2.17
N PHE A 29 -9.04 -5.50 -2.15
CA PHE A 29 -9.29 -4.59 -1.03
C PHE A 29 -9.35 -5.28 0.34
N VAL A 30 -10.01 -6.44 0.42
CA VAL A 30 -10.24 -7.14 1.69
C VAL A 30 -8.98 -7.81 2.25
N ASN A 31 -8.01 -8.11 1.38
CA ASN A 31 -6.78 -8.81 1.73
C ASN A 31 -5.54 -7.91 1.65
N ARG A 32 -5.72 -6.60 1.42
CA ARG A 32 -4.60 -5.66 1.41
C ARG A 32 -4.06 -5.48 2.83
N ILE A 33 -2.74 -5.36 2.94
CA ILE A 33 -2.06 -5.15 4.21
C ILE A 33 -1.44 -3.75 4.16
N PRO A 34 -1.81 -2.81 5.04
CA PRO A 34 -1.18 -1.49 5.08
C PRO A 34 0.32 -1.61 5.37
N ASP A 35 1.15 -0.98 4.54
CA ASP A 35 2.58 -0.85 4.80
C ASP A 35 2.87 0.52 5.43
N LEU A 36 3.31 0.52 6.69
CA LEU A 36 3.59 1.76 7.44
C LEU A 36 4.99 2.33 7.20
N ASN A 37 5.81 1.70 6.35
CA ASN A 37 7.07 2.27 5.92
C ASN A 37 6.85 3.54 5.09
N ASN A 38 7.71 4.54 5.24
CA ASN A 38 7.70 5.69 4.34
C ASN A 38 8.29 5.32 2.97
N THR A 39 8.07 6.16 1.95
CA THR A 39 8.58 5.93 0.59
C THR A 39 10.10 5.70 0.55
N GLU A 40 10.88 6.44 1.34
CA GLU A 40 12.35 6.29 1.39
C GLU A 40 12.76 4.90 1.88
N THR A 41 12.08 4.37 2.90
CA THR A 41 12.32 3.02 3.43
C THR A 41 11.93 1.96 2.39
N ARG A 42 10.83 2.17 1.67
CA ARG A 42 10.41 1.27 0.57
C ARG A 42 11.42 1.28 -0.58
N ILE A 43 11.99 2.44 -0.93
CA ILE A 43 13.09 2.55 -1.91
C ILE A 43 14.34 1.81 -1.41
N ALA A 44 14.73 2.01 -0.14
CA ALA A 44 15.88 1.34 0.46
C ALA A 44 15.72 -0.20 0.50
N ASN A 45 14.48 -0.68 0.61
CA ASN A 45 14.12 -2.09 0.53
C ASN A 45 14.00 -2.62 -0.91
N ASN A 46 14.34 -1.81 -1.92
CA ASN A 46 14.25 -2.17 -3.35
C ASN A 46 12.85 -2.56 -3.83
N LEU A 47 11.79 -2.00 -3.22
CA LEU A 47 10.42 -2.23 -3.70
C LEU A 47 10.24 -1.62 -5.09
N THR A 48 9.62 -2.36 -6.02
CA THR A 48 9.44 -1.92 -7.41
C THR A 48 8.43 -0.78 -7.53
N PHE A 49 7.42 -0.70 -6.64
CA PHE A 49 6.38 0.32 -6.65
C PHE A 49 6.28 1.07 -5.31
N PRO A 50 7.34 1.78 -4.87
CA PRO A 50 7.46 2.30 -3.49
C PRO A 50 6.44 3.39 -3.11
N LEU A 51 5.67 3.90 -4.08
CA LEU A 51 4.60 4.86 -3.85
C LEU A 51 3.28 4.22 -3.38
N GLY A 52 3.10 2.91 -3.58
CA GLY A 52 1.92 2.20 -3.06
C GLY A 52 1.95 2.12 -1.53
N ASP A 53 0.78 2.20 -0.89
CA ASP A 53 0.66 2.18 0.57
C ASP A 53 0.23 0.84 1.16
N PHE A 54 0.09 -0.19 0.32
CA PHE A 54 -0.38 -1.50 0.72
C PHE A 54 0.46 -2.61 0.13
N LEU A 55 0.40 -3.80 0.72
CA LEU A 55 0.85 -5.06 0.15
C LEU A 55 -0.38 -5.86 -0.29
N CYS A 56 -0.41 -6.35 -1.53
CA CYS A 56 -1.49 -7.24 -1.99
C CYS A 56 -1.25 -8.68 -1.54
N GLU A 57 -2.31 -9.49 -1.58
CA GLU A 57 -2.30 -10.89 -1.16
C GLU A 57 -1.34 -11.77 -1.96
N GLU A 58 -1.13 -11.46 -3.24
CA GLU A 58 -0.21 -12.22 -4.11
C GLU A 58 1.25 -11.99 -3.71
N CYS A 59 1.62 -10.74 -3.42
CA CYS A 59 2.96 -10.38 -2.97
C CYS A 59 3.21 -10.76 -1.51
N ASP A 60 2.16 -10.81 -0.67
CA ASP A 60 2.25 -11.34 0.70
C ASP A 60 2.49 -12.86 0.69
N SER A 61 1.79 -13.59 -0.18
CA SER A 61 1.93 -15.05 -0.31
C SER A 61 3.24 -15.47 -0.98
N ASN A 62 3.80 -14.60 -1.83
CA ASN A 62 5.05 -14.84 -2.55
C ASN A 62 5.99 -13.64 -2.34
N PRO A 63 6.59 -13.50 -1.14
CA PRO A 63 7.54 -12.43 -0.89
C PRO A 63 8.69 -12.58 -1.89
N GLN A 64 8.73 -11.68 -2.87
CA GLN A 64 9.79 -11.61 -3.87
C GLN A 64 11.09 -11.34 -3.10
N THR A 65 11.95 -12.36 -3.01
CA THR A 65 13.31 -12.28 -2.44
C THR A 65 14.24 -11.51 -3.35
#